data_AF-A0AA48GTR1-F1
#
_entry.id   AF-A0AA48GTR1-F1
#
_cell.length_a   1.000
_cell.length_b   1.000
_cell.length_c   1.000
_cell.angle_alpha   90.00
_cell.angle_beta   90.00
_cell.angle_gamma   90.00
#
_symmetry.space_group_name_H-M   'P 1'
#
loop_
_entity.id
_entity.type
_entity.pdbx_description
1 polymer ?
#
loop_
_entity_poly.entity_id
_entity_poly.type
_entity_poly.pdbx_seq_one_letter_code
_entity_poly.pdbx_strand_id
1 'polypeptide(L)' 'MGNLGLTEILLIGVALLIFFGPSKLPELGKSLGRGIQEFKKASKEITAPLKGE' A
#
# COMPACT_ATOMS: atom_id res chain seq x y z
N MET A 1 10.00 29.00 -1.61
CA MET A 1 8.64 28.47 -1.90
C MET A 1 8.59 27.06 -1.35
N GLY A 2 7.58 26.76 -0.53
CA GLY A 2 7.62 25.76 0.53
C GLY A 2 7.87 24.32 0.09
N ASN A 3 8.86 23.68 0.72
CA ASN A 3 8.91 22.23 0.81
C ASN A 3 7.84 21.81 1.80
N LEU A 4 6.96 20.88 1.41
CA LEU A 4 6.11 20.18 2.38
C LEU A 4 7.03 19.45 3.35
N GLY A 5 7.18 20.01 4.55
CA GLY A 5 7.98 19.42 5.59
C GLY A 5 7.33 18.15 6.13
N LEU A 6 8.11 17.39 6.90
CA LEU A 6 7.58 16.24 7.64
C LEU A 6 6.41 16.64 8.54
N THR A 7 6.44 17.86 9.09
CA THR A 7 5.38 18.41 9.95
C THR A 7 4.07 18.60 9.20
N GLU A 8 4.08 19.21 8.01
CA GLU A 8 2.89 19.39 7.18
C GLU A 8 2.30 18.06 6.72
N ILE A 9 3.15 17.10 6.34
CA ILE A 9 2.70 15.75 5.97
C ILE A 9 2.03 15.06 7.17
N LEU A 10 2.60 15.21 8.37
CA LEU A 10 2.03 14.64 9.59
C LEU A 10 0.66 15.25 9.92
N LEU A 11 0.52 16.58 9.80
CA LEU A 11 -0.75 17.28 10.03
C LEU A 11 -1.83 16.81 9.06
N ILE A 12 -1.51 16.67 7.77
CA ILE A 12 -2.43 16.14 6.77
C ILE A 12 -2.79 14.68 7.10
N GLY A 13 -1.81 13.87 7.49
CA GLY A 13 -2.02 12.50 7.93
C GLY A 13 -2.99 12.41 9.10
N VAL A 14 -2.82 13.25 10.14
CA VAL A 14 -3.72 13.30 11.30
C VAL A 14 -5.12 13.75 10.89
N ALA A 15 -5.26 14.76 10.02
CA ALA A 15 -6.56 15.17 9.51
C ALA A 15 -7.27 14.02 8.78
N LEU A 16 -6.58 13.33 7.87
CA LEU A 16 -7.10 12.15 7.18
C LEU A 16 -7.48 11.03 8.17
N LEU A 17 -6.68 10.83 9.21
CA LEU A 17 -6.97 9.86 10.26
C LEU A 17 -8.22 10.19 11.07
N ILE A 18 -8.55 11.47 11.26
CA ILE A 18 -9.79 11.87 11.92
C ILE A 18 -10.99 11.62 10.99
N PHE A 19 -10.87 11.95 9.70
CA PHE A 19 -11.95 11.73 8.72
C PHE A 19 -12.22 10.26 8.43
N PHE A 20 -11.16 9.48 8.18
CA PHE A 20 -11.27 8.07 7.81
C PHE A 20 -11.24 7.15 9.04
N GLY A 21 -10.63 7.57 10.14
CA GLY A 21 -10.38 6.74 11.32
C GLY A 21 -9.04 6.00 11.25
N PRO A 22 -8.30 5.87 12.37
CA PRO A 22 -7.01 5.18 12.42
C PRO A 22 -7.08 3.69 12.08
N SER A 23 -8.25 3.07 12.25
CA SER A 23 -8.47 1.66 11.93
C SER A 23 -8.60 1.38 10.43
N LYS A 24 -8.98 2.38 9.61
CA LYS A 24 -9.16 2.17 8.16
C LYS A 24 -7.83 2.03 7.42
N LEU A 25 -6.78 2.76 7.81
CA LEU A 25 -5.46 2.63 7.20
C LEU A 25 -4.88 1.21 7.27
N PRO A 26 -4.81 0.53 8.43
CA PRO A 26 -4.29 -0.84 8.50
C PRO A 26 -5.20 -1.85 7.80
N GLU A 27 -6.51 -1.61 7.74
CA GLU A 27 -7.46 -2.46 7.01
C GLU A 27 -7.25 -2.37 5.48
N LEU A 28 -7.08 -1.16 4.96
CA LEU A 28 -6.68 -0.90 3.57
C LEU A 28 -5.30 -1.50 3.27
N GLY A 29 -4.32 -1.33 4.17
CA GLY A 29 -3.00 -1.93 4.02
C GLY A 29 -3.03 -3.46 3.98
N LYS A 30 -3.85 -4.10 4.83
CA LYS A 30 -4.03 -5.56 4.83
C LYS A 30 -4.67 -6.06 3.54
N SER A 31 -5.71 -5.39 3.04
CA SER A 31 -6.39 -5.79 1.80
C SER A 31 -5.50 -5.57 0.57
N LEU A 32 -4.82 -4.44 0.46
CA LEU A 32 -3.83 -4.17 -0.58
C LEU A 32 -2.66 -5.15 -0.51
N GLY A 33 -2.15 -5.43 0.69
CA GLY A 33 -1.05 -6.37 0.90
C GLY A 33 -1.39 -7.79 0.43
N ARG A 34 -2.59 -8.27 0.74
CA ARG A 34 -3.11 -9.55 0.21
C ARG A 34 -3.21 -9.52 -1.32
N GLY A 35 -3.75 -8.44 -1.89
CA GLY A 35 -3.84 -8.28 -3.34
C GLY A 35 -2.48 -8.33 -4.03
N ILE A 36 -1.48 -7.61 -3.49
CA ILE A 36 -0.11 -7.61 -4.00
C ILE A 36 0.53 -9.00 -3.88
N GLN A 37 0.30 -9.70 -2.77
CA GLN A 37 0.82 -11.05 -2.55
C GLN A 37 0.28 -12.04 -3.58
N GLU A 38 -1.03 -12.05 -3.80
CA GLU A 38 -1.67 -12.91 -4.81
C GLU A 38 -1.23 -12.53 -6.22
N PHE A 39 -1.15 -11.23 -6.53
CA PHE A 39 -0.65 -10.75 -7.82
C PHE A 39 0.78 -11.23 -8.10
N LYS A 40 1.65 -11.16 -7.09
CA LYS A 40 3.04 -11.64 -7.19
C LYS A 40 3.10 -13.16 -7.37
N LYS A 41 2.22 -13.90 -6.69
CA LYS A 41 2.14 -15.36 -6.81
C LYS A 41 1.70 -15.78 -8.23
N ALA A 42 0.62 -15.20 -8.73
CA ALA A 42 0.15 -15.44 -10.10
C ALA A 42 1.21 -15.05 -11.14
N SER A 43 1.87 -13.91 -10.97
CA SER A 43 2.96 -13.48 -11.87
C SER A 43 4.13 -14.47 -11.89
N LYS A 44 4.46 -15.07 -10.75
CA LYS A 44 5.49 -16.12 -10.66
C LYS A 44 5.06 -17.42 -11.32
N GLU A 45 3.81 -17.84 -11.15
CA GLU A 45 3.26 -19.03 -11.81
C GLU A 45 3.20 -18.88 -13.34
N ILE A 46 3.00 -17.67 -13.85
CA ILE A 46 3.05 -17.39 -15.30
C ILE A 46 4.49 -17.36 -15.83
N THR A 47 5.45 -16.91 -15.02
CA THR A 47 6.87 -16.81 -15.42
C THR A 47 7.61 -18.15 -15.27
N ALA A 48 7.24 -18.98 -14.30
CA ALA A 48 7.83 -20.31 -14.06
C ALA A 48 7.83 -21.26 -15.27
N PRO A 49 6.75 -21.37 -16.08
CA PRO A 49 6.75 -22.23 -17.27
C PRO A 49 7.66 -21.73 -18.39
N LEU A 50 8.20 -20.50 -18.32
CA LEU A 50 9.08 -19.94 -19.35
C LEU A 50 10.58 -20.15 -19.07
N LYS A 51 10.95 -20.76 -17.93
CA LYS A 51 12.35 -20.92 -17.50
C LYS A 51 12.85 -22.38 -17.59
N GLY A 52 12.21 -23.22 -18.39
CA GLY A 52 12.54 -24.64 -18.46
C GLY A 52 12.16 -25.31 -19.77
N GLU A 53 12.63 -24.76 -20.89
CA GLU A 53 12.99 -25.49 -22.12
C GLU A 53 14.24 -24.83 -22.73
#